data_AF-A0A9D4DGW8-F1
#
_entry.id   AF-A0A9D4DGW8-F1
#
_cell.length_a   1.000
_cell.length_b   1.000
_cell.length_c   1.000
_cell.angle_alpha   90.00
_cell.angle_beta   90.00
_cell.angle_gamma   90.00
#
_symmetry.space_group_name_H-M   'P 1'
#
loop_
_entity.id
_entity.type
_entity.pdbx_description
1 polymer ?
#
loop_
_entity_poly.entity_id
_entity_poly.type
_entity_poly.pdbx_seq_one_letter_code
_entity_poly.pdbx_strand_id
1 'polypeptide(L)' 'MNALRKKRPTIDASAVILHHDNAPAHRAQSTELEIDVIGFQRLSHPPYSPD' A
#
# COMPACT_ATOMS: atom_id res chain seq x y z
N MET A 1 7.98 -1.67 8.06
CA MET A 1 7.25 -0.96 9.15
C MET A 1 8.06 0.09 9.92
N ASN A 2 9.37 -0.11 10.17
CA ASN A 2 10.15 0.82 11.02
C ASN A 2 10.17 2.28 10.51
N ALA A 3 10.23 2.50 9.20
CA ALA A 3 10.22 3.84 8.64
C ALA A 3 8.89 4.58 8.86
N LEU A 4 7.74 3.89 8.69
CA LEU A 4 6.42 4.46 8.94
C LEU A 4 6.29 4.84 10.42
N ARG A 5 6.61 3.92 11.34
CA ARG A 5 6.56 4.16 12.78
C ARG A 5 7.46 5.32 13.23
N LYS A 6 8.63 5.49 12.59
CA LYS A 6 9.53 6.62 12.87
C LYS A 6 8.97 7.96 12.36
N LYS A 7 8.37 7.98 11.18
CA LYS A 7 7.84 9.21 10.55
C LYS A 7 6.43 9.59 11.02
N ARG A 8 5.64 8.60 11.43
CA ARG A 8 4.22 8.67 11.81
C ARG A 8 3.94 7.74 13.00
N PRO A 9 4.47 8.03 14.20
CA PRO A 9 4.42 7.12 15.35
C PRO A 9 3.01 6.89 15.91
N THR A 10 2.06 7.79 15.63
CA THR A 10 0.67 7.73 16.14
C THR A 10 -0.32 7.10 15.16
N ILE A 11 0.12 6.78 13.94
CA ILE A 11 -0.76 6.21 12.91
C ILE A 11 -0.65 4.68 12.94
N ASP A 12 -1.79 4.02 13.09
CA ASP A 12 -1.90 2.58 12.93
C ASP A 12 -1.76 2.19 11.45
N ALA A 13 -1.15 1.04 11.18
CA ALA A 13 -1.01 0.53 9.82
C ALA A 13 -2.38 0.34 9.13
N SER A 14 -3.42 -0.07 9.87
CA SER A 14 -4.78 -0.22 9.36
C SER A 14 -5.44 1.07 8.89
N ALA A 15 -4.94 2.22 9.35
CA ALA A 15 -5.41 3.55 8.94
C ALA A 15 -4.67 4.08 7.70
N VAL A 16 -3.68 3.35 7.19
CA VAL A 16 -2.92 3.73 5.99
C VAL A 16 -3.66 3.28 4.74
N ILE A 17 -3.91 4.23 3.84
CA ILE A 17 -4.39 3.96 2.48
C ILE A 17 -3.18 4.05 1.54
N LEU A 18 -2.86 2.93 0.90
CA LEU A 18 -1.81 2.81 -0.10
C LEU A 18 -2.38 3.07 -1.50
N HIS A 19 -1.82 4.08 -2.16
CA HIS A 19 -2.09 4.37 -3.56
C HIS A 19 -0.83 4.05 -4.37
N HIS A 20 -0.96 3.15 -5.34
CA HIS A 20 0.11 2.73 -6.25
C HIS A 20 -0.47 2.43 -7.63
N ASP A 21 0.40 2.34 -8.64
CA ASP A 21 0.01 2.02 -10.00
C ASP A 21 -0.18 0.51 -10.21
N ASN A 22 -0.66 0.14 -11.41
CA ASN A 22 -1.00 -1.25 -11.76
C ASN A 22 0.18 -2.03 -12.35
N ALA A 23 1.43 -1.65 -12.09
CA ALA A 23 2.60 -2.39 -12.58
C ALA A 23 2.55 -3.87 -12.14
N PRO A 24 3.04 -4.82 -12.97
CA PRO A 24 3.00 -6.25 -12.65
C PRO A 24 3.61 -6.61 -11.29
N ALA A 25 4.67 -5.92 -10.88
CA ALA A 25 5.31 -6.13 -9.58
C ALA A 25 4.40 -5.74 -8.40
N HIS A 26 3.54 -4.73 -8.55
CA HIS A 26 2.60 -4.29 -7.51
C HIS A 26 1.32 -5.13 -7.49
N ARG A 27 0.98 -5.77 -8.62
CA ARG A 27 -0.13 -6.69 -8.78
C ARG A 27 0.22 -8.16 -8.52
N ALA A 28 1.50 -8.47 -8.30
CA ALA A 28 1.95 -9.82 -8.00
C ALA A 28 1.32 -10.31 -6.69
N GLN A 29 0.87 -11.57 -6.66
CA GLN A 29 0.18 -12.14 -5.50
C GLN A 29 0.98 -12.00 -4.20
N SER A 30 2.30 -12.22 -4.24
CA SER A 30 3.18 -12.06 -3.09
C SER A 30 3.15 -10.63 -2.53
N THR A 31 3.10 -9.63 -3.42
CA THR A 31 3.04 -8.22 -3.04
C THR A 31 1.68 -7.88 -2.43
N GLU A 32 0.59 -8.34 -3.04
CA GLU A 32 -0.75 -8.10 -2.51
C GLU A 32 -0.96 -8.75 -1.14
N LEU A 33 -0.49 -9.99 -0.96
CA LEU A 33 -0.54 -10.68 0.32
C LEU A 33 0.25 -9.94 1.41
N GLU A 34 1.44 -9.43 1.08
CA GLU A 34 2.24 -8.67 2.04
C GLU A 34 1.56 -7.35 2.42
N ILE A 35 0.92 -6.66 1.47
CA ILE A 35 0.13 -5.45 1.74
C ILE A 35 -1.01 -5.76 2.72
N ASP A 36 -1.72 -6.87 2.50
CA ASP A 36 -2.81 -7.31 3.36
C ASP A 36 -2.30 -7.72 4.77
N VAL A 37 -1.16 -8.40 4.88
CA VAL A 37 -0.51 -8.77 6.16
C VAL A 37 -0.03 -7.54 6.92
N ILE A 38 0.51 -6.54 6.22
CA ILE A 38 0.89 -5.24 6.82
C ILE A 38 -0.35 -4.48 7.30
N GLY A 39 -1.53 -4.76 6.72
CA GLY A 39 -2.81 -4.19 7.10
C GLY A 39 -3.17 -2.90 6.38
N PHE A 40 -2.48 -2.55 5.29
CA PHE A 40 -2.78 -1.33 4.55
C PHE A 40 -4.01 -1.51 3.68
N GLN A 41 -4.86 -0.47 3.61
CA GLN A 41 -5.98 -0.42 2.67
C GLN A 41 -5.47 -0.03 1.28
N ARG A 42 -5.90 -0.70 0.23
CA ARG A 42 -5.51 -0.37 -1.16
C ARG A 42 -6.53 0.54 -1.81
N LEU A 43 -6.06 1.65 -2.36
CA LEU A 43 -6.89 2.53 -3.17
C LEU A 43 -7.00 1.98 -4.60
N SER A 44 -8.22 1.91 -5.12
CA SER A 44 -8.43 1.55 -6.53
C SER A 44 -7.80 2.60 -7.44
N HIS A 45 -7.00 2.16 -8.41
CA HIS A 45 -6.35 3.03 -9.38
C HIS A 45 -6.64 2.56 -10.81
N PRO A 46 -7.20 3.41 -11.69
CA PRO A 46 -7.46 3.03 -13.08
C PRO A 46 -6.16 2.83 -13.88
N PRO A 47 -6.14 1.96 -14.91
CA PRO A 47 -5.00 1.83 -15.81
C PRO A 47 -4.68 3.17 -16.51
N TYR A 48 -3.39 3.42 -16.77
CA TYR A 48 -2.90 4.58 -17.53
C TYR A 48 -3.41 5.95 -17.03
N SER A 49 -3.56 6.12 -15.71
CA SER A 49 -4.09 7.35 -15.12
C SER A 49 -3.04 8.04 -14.23
N PRO A 50 -1.97 8.62 -14.81
CA PRO A 50 -0.89 9.23 -14.05
C PRO A 50 -1.21 10.64 -13.49
N ASP A 51 -2.22 11.33 -14.06
CA ASP A 51 -2.61 12.71 -13.73
C ASP A 51 -3.28 12.87 -12.35
#